data_AF-A0A356QM39-F1
#
_entry.id   AF-A0A356QM39-F1
#
_cell.length_a   1.000
_cell.length_b   1.000
_cell.length_c   1.000
_cell.angle_alpha   90.00
_cell.angle_beta   90.00
_cell.angle_gamma   90.00
#
_symmetry.space_group_name_H-M   'P 1'
#
loop_
_entity.id
_entity.type
_entity.pdbx_description
1 polymer ?
#
loop_
_entity_poly.entity_id
_entity_poly.type
_entity_poly.pdbx_seq_one_letter_code
_entity_poly.pdbx_strand_id
1 'polypeptide(L)'
;MRSAFKHDMSQSIKSSRSPGHDDVSLEAERIPPTKELRERLRALSADMVASWSCEGLPVEVKSNDGLRKKAEELVLRANADSSFVGWTMVTILSEVWRYRIASTAAGQRLLLLPDCPLAQES
;
A
#
# COMPACT_ATOMS: atom_id res chain seq x y z
N MET A 1 -28.72 -3.20 48.72
CA MET A 1 -27.63 -4.19 48.81
C MET A 1 -27.73 -5.11 47.60
N ARG A 2 -26.88 -4.92 46.58
CA ARG A 2 -26.90 -5.67 45.31
C ARG A 2 -25.84 -6.76 45.38
N SER A 3 -26.27 -8.02 45.34
CA SER A 3 -25.39 -9.19 45.30
C SER A 3 -24.99 -9.48 43.85
N ALA A 4 -23.69 -9.65 43.61
CA ALA A 4 -23.08 -9.87 42.31
C ALA A 4 -23.09 -11.36 41.95
N PHE A 5 -23.76 -11.72 40.86
CA PHE A 5 -23.60 -13.02 40.22
C PHE A 5 -22.36 -12.98 39.32
N LYS A 6 -21.34 -13.75 39.71
CA LYS A 6 -20.18 -14.07 38.86
C LYS A 6 -20.61 -15.11 37.83
N HIS A 7 -20.43 -14.82 36.55
CA HIS A 7 -20.34 -15.83 35.51
C HIS A 7 -19.00 -15.70 34.81
N ASP A 8 -18.14 -16.67 35.10
CA ASP A 8 -16.95 -17.02 34.34
C ASP A 8 -17.41 -17.81 33.10
N MET A 9 -17.06 -17.33 31.91
CA MET A 9 -17.22 -18.07 30.65
C MET A 9 -15.93 -17.90 29.87
N SER A 10 -14.94 -18.68 30.28
CA SER A 10 -13.85 -19.13 29.41
C SER A 10 -14.44 -19.91 28.23
N GLN A 11 -14.47 -19.30 27.05
CA GLN A 11 -14.71 -20.02 25.79
C GLN A 11 -13.42 -20.06 24.98
N SER A 12 -12.73 -21.19 25.10
CA SER A 12 -11.58 -21.60 24.29
C SER A 12 -12.08 -21.93 22.88
N ILE A 13 -11.93 -21.00 21.95
CA ILE A 13 -12.09 -21.29 20.51
C ILE A 13 -10.79 -21.93 20.04
N LYS A 14 -10.75 -23.27 20.05
CA LYS A 14 -9.68 -24.04 19.42
C LYS A 14 -9.87 -23.98 17.91
N SER A 15 -9.19 -23.04 17.25
CA SER A 15 -9.03 -23.07 15.79
C SER A 15 -7.94 -24.08 15.45
N SER A 16 -8.33 -25.30 15.13
CA SER A 16 -7.49 -26.32 14.52
C SER A 16 -6.98 -25.83 13.16
N ARG A 17 -5.71 -25.38 13.09
CA ARG A 17 -4.99 -25.19 11.83
C ARG A 17 -4.28 -26.48 11.45
N SER A 18 -4.69 -27.07 10.34
CA SER A 18 -3.95 -28.12 9.63
C SER A 18 -2.61 -27.57 9.12
N PRO A 19 -1.55 -28.40 9.06
CA PRO A 19 -0.26 -27.99 8.51
C PRO A 19 -0.25 -28.28 7.00
N GLY A 20 -0.03 -27.26 6.18
CA GLY A 20 0.20 -27.46 4.75
C GLY A 20 -0.09 -26.21 3.93
N HIS A 21 0.91 -25.87 3.11
CA HIS A 21 0.95 -24.85 2.06
C HIS A 21 1.41 -23.43 2.45
N ASP A 22 2.68 -23.20 2.10
CA ASP A 22 3.39 -21.97 1.75
C ASP A 22 3.55 -20.87 2.82
N ASP A 23 4.72 -20.92 3.45
CA ASP A 23 5.42 -19.81 4.07
C ASP A 23 5.80 -18.76 3.01
N VAL A 24 4.81 -18.05 2.46
CA VAL A 24 5.09 -16.70 1.99
C VAL A 24 5.19 -15.87 3.26
N SER A 25 6.41 -15.72 3.76
CA SER A 25 6.72 -14.75 4.80
C SER A 25 6.12 -13.43 4.33
N LEU A 26 5.00 -13.05 4.95
CA LEU A 26 4.45 -11.71 4.89
C LEU A 26 5.50 -10.85 5.58
N GLU A 27 6.58 -10.53 4.86
CA GLU A 27 7.39 -9.34 5.06
C GLU A 27 6.39 -8.18 4.98
N ALA A 28 5.70 -7.93 6.08
CA ALA A 28 4.73 -6.87 6.21
C ALA A 28 5.49 -5.60 5.89
N GLU A 29 5.28 -5.10 4.68
CA GLU A 29 5.95 -3.92 4.13
C GLU A 29 5.92 -2.84 5.20
N ARG A 30 7.10 -2.49 5.71
CA ARG A 30 7.19 -1.68 6.91
C ARG A 30 6.82 -0.24 6.58
N ILE A 31 6.20 0.42 7.54
CA ILE A 31 5.96 1.85 7.44
C ILE A 31 7.24 2.57 7.91
N PRO A 32 7.80 3.51 7.12
CA PRO A 32 8.95 4.27 7.57
C PRO A 32 8.67 4.98 8.90
N PRO A 33 9.55 4.84 9.92
CA PRO A 33 9.20 5.19 11.30
C PRO A 33 9.09 6.69 11.54
N THR A 34 9.95 7.49 10.90
CA THR A 34 10.01 8.94 11.12
C THR A 34 9.18 9.70 10.10
N LYS A 35 8.69 10.89 10.51
CA LYS A 35 7.90 11.76 9.63
C LYS A 35 8.77 12.26 8.48
N GLU A 36 9.99 12.63 8.78
CA GLU A 36 10.99 13.18 7.86
C GLU A 36 11.28 12.20 6.72
N LEU A 37 11.45 10.91 7.05
CA LEU A 37 11.68 9.88 6.04
C LEU A 37 10.45 9.67 5.14
N ARG A 38 9.25 9.63 5.74
CA ARG A 38 8.00 9.54 4.96
C ARG A 38 7.82 10.73 4.03
N GLU A 39 8.14 11.94 4.48
CA GLU A 39 8.04 13.16 3.68
C GLU A 39 9.07 13.17 2.54
N ARG A 40 10.30 12.74 2.80
CA ARG A 40 11.33 12.60 1.77
C ARG A 40 10.93 11.61 0.68
N LEU A 41 10.43 10.43 1.05
CA LEU A 41 9.97 9.42 0.09
C LEU A 41 8.75 9.90 -0.71
N ARG A 42 7.82 10.62 -0.07
CA ARG A 42 6.69 11.27 -0.77
C ARG A 42 7.15 12.32 -1.76
N ALA A 43 8.10 13.18 -1.39
CA ALA A 43 8.64 14.19 -2.30
C ALA A 43 9.28 13.54 -3.53
N LEU A 44 10.12 12.52 -3.33
CA LEU A 44 10.73 11.77 -4.43
C LEU A 44 9.69 11.08 -5.34
N SER A 45 8.62 10.56 -4.75
CA SER A 45 7.52 9.94 -5.48
C SER A 45 6.73 10.98 -6.28
N ALA A 46 6.44 12.14 -5.69
CA ALA A 46 5.74 13.24 -6.33
C ALA A 46 6.55 13.79 -7.52
N ASP A 47 7.85 14.01 -7.35
CA ASP A 47 8.75 14.46 -8.41
C ASP A 47 8.79 13.47 -9.58
N MET A 48 8.87 12.17 -9.28
CA MET A 48 8.84 11.12 -10.29
C MET A 48 7.50 11.09 -11.04
N VAL A 49 6.37 11.15 -10.34
CA VAL A 49 5.05 11.12 -10.95
C VAL A 49 4.77 12.39 -11.76
N ALA A 50 5.25 13.54 -11.30
CA ALA A 50 5.13 14.80 -12.04
C ALA A 50 5.76 14.70 -13.43
N SER A 51 6.88 13.97 -13.57
CA SER A 51 7.51 13.72 -14.87
C SER A 51 6.63 12.91 -15.84
N TRP A 52 5.68 12.12 -15.34
CA TRP A 52 4.76 11.32 -16.15
C TRP A 52 3.52 12.10 -16.58
N SER A 53 3.16 13.17 -15.87
CA SER A 53 1.91 13.89 -16.11
C SER A 53 1.77 14.46 -17.53
N CYS A 54 2.88 14.75 -18.20
CA CYS A 54 2.93 15.20 -19.59
C CYS A 54 2.73 14.07 -20.62
N GLU A 55 3.11 12.84 -20.28
CA GLU A 55 3.18 11.70 -21.22
C GLU A 55 2.15 10.60 -20.91
N GLY A 56 1.49 10.69 -19.75
CA GLY A 56 0.63 9.64 -19.22
C GLY A 56 1.39 8.66 -18.33
N LEU A 57 0.66 7.70 -17.74
CA LEU A 57 1.25 6.71 -16.85
C LEU A 57 2.10 5.71 -17.68
N PRO A 58 3.41 5.56 -17.39
CA PRO A 58 4.28 4.65 -18.13
C PRO A 58 3.77 3.21 -18.11
N VAL A 59 4.03 2.44 -19.16
CA VAL A 59 3.55 1.05 -19.27
C VAL A 59 4.20 0.17 -18.20
N GLU A 60 5.45 0.46 -17.87
CA GLU A 60 6.26 -0.30 -16.92
C GLU A 60 5.64 -0.25 -15.52
N VAL A 61 5.09 0.89 -15.11
CA VAL A 61 4.50 1.03 -13.75
C VAL A 61 3.05 0.53 -13.65
N LYS A 62 2.48 0.02 -14.75
CA LYS A 62 1.17 -0.64 -14.73
C LYS A 62 1.26 -2.08 -14.22
N SER A 63 2.43 -2.71 -14.26
CA SER A 63 2.66 -4.04 -13.67
C SER A 63 3.17 -3.91 -12.23
N ASN A 64 2.92 -4.93 -11.41
CA ASN A 64 3.41 -4.98 -10.03
C ASN A 64 4.94 -4.90 -9.98
N ASP A 65 5.63 -5.70 -10.81
CA ASP A 65 7.09 -5.76 -10.85
C ASP A 65 7.72 -4.43 -11.27
N GLY A 66 7.16 -3.77 -12.28
CA GLY A 66 7.71 -2.49 -12.73
C GLY A 66 7.45 -1.37 -11.73
N LEU A 67 6.30 -1.38 -11.04
CA LEU A 67 6.04 -0.48 -9.92
C LEU A 67 7.01 -0.74 -8.75
N ARG A 68 7.25 -2.01 -8.40
CA ARG A 68 8.21 -2.42 -7.37
C ARG A 68 9.62 -1.92 -7.70
N LYS A 69 10.09 -2.11 -8.93
CA LYS A 69 11.39 -1.63 -9.39
C LYS A 69 11.54 -0.11 -9.23
N LYS A 70 10.48 0.66 -9.54
CA LYS A 70 10.48 2.12 -9.31
C LYS A 70 10.52 2.48 -7.83
N ALA A 71 9.79 1.74 -6.99
CA ALA A 71 9.85 1.95 -5.55
C ALA A 71 11.24 1.63 -4.96
N GLU A 72 11.88 0.56 -5.41
CA GLU A 72 13.27 0.20 -5.03
C GLU A 72 14.26 1.30 -5.41
N GLU A 73 14.17 1.84 -6.64
CA GLU A 73 14.98 2.98 -7.08
C GLU A 73 14.83 4.19 -6.14
N LEU A 74 13.60 4.51 -5.69
CA LEU A 74 13.35 5.62 -4.79
C LEU A 74 13.84 5.37 -3.36
N VAL A 75 13.61 4.18 -2.82
CA VAL A 75 14.09 3.79 -1.48
C VAL A 75 15.61 3.84 -1.42
N LEU A 76 16.29 3.32 -2.45
CA LEU A 76 17.73 3.40 -2.59
C LEU A 76 18.22 4.85 -2.65
N ARG A 77 17.58 5.70 -3.47
CA ARG A 77 17.89 7.14 -3.58
C ARG A 77 17.67 7.90 -2.27
N ALA A 78 16.72 7.47 -1.44
CA ALA A 78 16.48 8.02 -0.11
C ALA A 78 17.49 7.53 0.94
N ASN A 79 18.38 6.59 0.59
CA ASN A 79 19.25 5.87 1.51
C ASN A 79 18.45 5.24 2.66
N ALA A 80 17.32 4.62 2.30
CA ALA A 80 16.38 4.01 3.21
C ALA A 80 16.41 2.47 3.08
N ASP A 81 15.84 1.78 4.07
CA ASP A 81 15.79 0.33 4.14
C ASP A 81 14.84 -0.26 3.09
N SER A 82 15.23 -1.37 2.44
CA SER A 82 14.44 -2.03 1.39
C SER A 82 13.09 -2.57 1.90
N SER A 83 12.92 -2.76 3.21
CA SER A 83 11.63 -3.12 3.81
C SER A 83 10.54 -2.04 3.61
N PHE A 84 10.91 -0.83 3.17
CA PHE A 84 9.97 0.26 2.87
C PHE A 84 9.54 0.35 1.40
N VAL A 85 9.97 -0.59 0.54
CA VAL A 85 9.62 -0.63 -0.89
C VAL A 85 8.12 -0.65 -1.08
N GLY A 86 7.42 -1.52 -0.37
CA GLY A 86 5.97 -1.63 -0.43
C GLY A 86 5.18 -0.37 -0.09
N TRP A 87 5.52 0.25 1.05
CA TRP A 87 4.96 1.54 1.44
C TRP A 87 5.23 2.62 0.38
N THR A 88 6.39 2.55 -0.27
CA THR A 88 6.76 3.45 -1.36
C THR A 88 5.96 3.17 -2.64
N MET A 89 5.65 1.92 -2.97
CA MET A 89 4.74 1.56 -4.08
C MET A 89 3.37 2.22 -3.90
N VAL A 90 2.77 2.10 -2.71
CA VAL A 90 1.49 2.76 -2.37
C VAL A 90 1.60 4.27 -2.47
N THR A 91 2.73 4.83 -2.04
CA THR A 91 2.99 6.27 -2.11
C THR A 91 3.02 6.75 -3.55
N ILE A 92 3.73 6.06 -4.45
CA ILE A 92 3.76 6.37 -5.89
C ILE A 92 2.34 6.37 -6.48
N LEU A 93 1.55 5.33 -6.22
CA LEU A 93 0.17 5.25 -6.73
C LEU A 93 -0.72 6.36 -6.16
N SER A 94 -0.52 6.72 -4.89
CA SER A 94 -1.24 7.83 -4.26
C SER A 94 -0.96 9.17 -4.95
N GLU A 95 0.29 9.42 -5.36
CA GLU A 95 0.67 10.61 -6.14
C GLU A 95 -0.01 10.63 -7.52
N VAL A 96 -0.03 9.48 -8.22
CA VAL A 96 -0.70 9.35 -9.53
C VAL A 96 -2.19 9.70 -9.43
N TRP A 97 -2.87 9.15 -8.42
CA TRP A 97 -4.30 9.41 -8.22
C TRP A 97 -4.58 10.83 -7.76
N ARG A 98 -3.74 11.42 -6.89
CA ARG A 98 -3.93 12.79 -6.42
C ARG A 98 -3.95 13.77 -7.58
N TYR A 99 -2.99 13.64 -8.50
CA TYR A 99 -2.95 14.49 -9.69
C TYR A 99 -4.20 14.32 -10.57
N ARG A 100 -4.58 13.07 -10.87
CA ARG A 100 -5.75 12.77 -11.70
C ARG A 100 -7.05 13.33 -11.10
N ILE A 101 -7.27 13.10 -9.80
CA ILE A 101 -8.44 13.62 -9.08
C ILE A 101 -8.45 15.15 -9.11
N ALA A 102 -7.32 15.80 -8.86
CA ALA A 102 -7.22 17.27 -8.89
C ALA A 102 -7.48 17.85 -10.29
N SER A 103 -7.10 17.14 -11.35
CA SER A 103 -7.31 17.55 -12.75
C SER A 103 -8.74 17.31 -13.27
N THR A 104 -9.60 16.64 -12.49
CA THR A 104 -10.95 16.26 -12.91
C THR A 104 -11.92 17.45 -12.79
N ALA A 105 -12.83 17.63 -13.76
CA ALA A 105 -13.78 18.73 -13.73
C ALA A 105 -14.76 18.62 -12.54
N ALA A 106 -15.16 19.77 -12.00
CA ALA A 106 -16.14 19.83 -10.93
C ALA A 106 -17.47 19.18 -11.36
N GLY A 107 -18.07 18.38 -10.48
CA GLY A 107 -19.32 17.66 -10.74
C GLY A 107 -19.18 16.22 -11.23
N GLN A 108 -17.96 15.75 -11.51
CA GLN A 108 -17.71 14.32 -11.76
C GLN A 108 -17.66 13.55 -10.44
N ARG A 109 -18.27 12.35 -10.42
CA ARG A 109 -18.28 11.47 -9.24
C ARG A 109 -17.24 10.37 -9.41
N LEU A 110 -16.44 10.13 -8.38
CA LEU A 110 -15.58 8.95 -8.31
C LEU A 110 -16.44 7.73 -7.99
N LEU A 111 -16.43 6.74 -8.88
CA LEU A 111 -17.07 5.45 -8.63
C LEU A 111 -16.05 4.53 -7.96
N LEU A 112 -16.23 4.29 -6.66
CA LEU A 112 -15.54 3.22 -5.95
C LEU A 112 -16.26 1.92 -6.28
N LEU A 113 -15.66 1.09 -7.12
CA LEU A 113 -16.20 -0.23 -7.41
C LEU A 113 -16.03 -1.11 -6.15
N PRO A 114 -17.07 -1.86 -5.73
CA PRO A 114 -17.04 -2.67 -4.51
C PRO A 114 -16.04 -3.83 -4.59
N ASP A 115 -15.72 -4.28 -5.80
CA ASP A 115 -14.84 -5.41 -6.07
C ASP A 115 -13.64 -4.93 -6.90
N CYS A 116 -12.51 -4.72 -6.24
CA CYS A 116 -11.24 -4.60 -6.94
C CYS A 116 -10.92 -5.99 -7.52
N PRO A 117 -10.81 -6.18 -8.85
CA PRO A 117 -10.54 -7.51 -9.40
C PRO A 117 -9.17 -7.97 -8.88
N LEU A 118 -9.14 -9.13 -8.22
CA LEU A 118 -7.91 -9.87 -7.95
C LEU A 118 -7.16 -9.98 -9.28
N ALA A 119 -5.92 -9.47 -9.34
CA ALA A 119 -5.07 -9.63 -10.50
C ALA A 119 -4.97 -11.14 -10.81
N GLN A 120 -5.50 -11.57 -11.96
CA GLN A 120 -5.33 -12.94 -12.39
C GLN A 120 -3.85 -13.17 -12.70
N GLU A 121 -3.27 -14.18 -12.07
CA GLU A 121 -1.92 -14.68 -12.36
C GLU A 121 -1.83 -14.99 -13.86
N SER A 122 -0.87 -14.36 -14.54
CA SER A 122 -0.48 -14.66 -15.93
C SER A 122 0.88 -15.31 -15.94
#